data_AF-A0A1W0X9Q6-F1
#
_entry.id   AF-A0A1W0X9Q6-F1
#
_cell.length_a   1.000
_cell.length_b   1.000
_cell.length_c   1.000
_cell.angle_alpha   90.00
_cell.angle_beta   90.00
_cell.angle_gamma   90.00
#
_symmetry.space_group_name_H-M   'P 1'
#
loop_
_entity.id
_entity.type
_entity.pdbx_description
1 polymer ?
#
loop_
_entity_poly.entity_id
_entity_poly.type
_entity_poly.pdbx_seq_one_letter_code
_entity_poly.pdbx_strand_id
1 'polypeptide(L)'
;MSTEIKGGLPSCGPAFETALEEVKHDYPSLNLSQTFVIDNSSPIEVDCTRLALPSDSQVAEYFYTKRRQRPIEGRNCWTLFILSGCGNSLPGIQQFGNGLNKVVLSSGISSEYLTDKSQFPTLLTTAVSPFFMSYNNAFLKLAQLYNWTTVTVLTERGGPNSNGGFESQGRAIFDVLSKASPRIQTYFMLVSLTGPVTEDVLNAILDQFTASSRTTIACGIILRISRDSCQSDELRRQQPPVDFNDGAFLAKQFIGRTFQTKIGNVSFDKLGQRIPQILVGYYDNDDDKFVVCLQIAP
;
A
#
# COMPACT_ATOMS: atom_id res chain seq x y z
N MET A 1 -25.33 -9.21 17.87
CA MET A 1 -24.49 -10.39 17.57
C MET A 1 -23.09 -9.88 17.31
N SER A 2 -22.04 -10.55 17.80
CA SER A 2 -20.68 -10.24 17.38
C SER A 2 -20.47 -10.75 15.96
N THR A 3 -19.95 -9.92 15.07
CA THR A 3 -19.59 -10.34 13.71
C THR A 3 -18.11 -10.69 13.73
N GLU A 4 -17.78 -11.96 13.51
CA GLU A 4 -16.40 -12.41 13.47
C GLU A 4 -15.66 -11.73 12.30
N ILE A 5 -14.57 -11.02 12.63
CA ILE A 5 -13.84 -10.18 11.66
C ILE A 5 -12.83 -11.09 10.92
N LYS A 6 -12.93 -11.16 9.59
CA LYS A 6 -12.15 -12.10 8.75
C LYS A 6 -11.11 -11.41 7.86
N GLY A 7 -10.11 -12.19 7.41
CA GLY A 7 -9.10 -11.74 6.44
C GLY A 7 -8.16 -10.68 7.00
N GLY A 8 -7.92 -9.60 6.25
CA GLY A 8 -7.11 -8.45 6.69
C GLY A 8 -7.86 -7.43 7.57
N LEU A 9 -9.17 -7.60 7.76
CA LEU A 9 -10.00 -6.68 8.53
C LEU A 9 -9.72 -6.65 10.05
N PRO A 10 -9.21 -7.69 10.73
CA PRO A 10 -8.76 -7.56 12.11
C PRO A 10 -7.61 -6.54 12.28
N SER A 11 -6.78 -6.36 11.25
CA SER A 11 -5.66 -5.41 11.26
C SER A 11 -6.03 -4.01 10.76
N CYS A 12 -7.01 -3.89 9.85
CA CYS A 12 -7.37 -2.60 9.23
C CYS A 12 -8.72 -2.04 9.69
N GLY A 13 -9.65 -2.89 10.13
CA GLY A 13 -11.03 -2.55 10.49
C GLY A 13 -11.11 -1.50 11.60
N PRO A 14 -10.50 -1.73 12.77
CA PRO A 14 -10.49 -0.76 13.87
C PRO A 14 -9.95 0.62 13.45
N ALA A 15 -8.91 0.67 12.61
CA ALA A 15 -8.36 1.93 12.11
C ALA A 15 -9.34 2.70 11.21
N PHE A 16 -10.16 2.00 10.40
CA PHE A 16 -11.23 2.66 9.65
C PHE A 16 -12.41 3.08 10.53
N GLU A 17 -12.73 2.30 11.58
CA GLU A 17 -13.80 2.65 12.52
C GLU A 17 -13.43 3.91 13.32
N THR A 18 -12.21 3.98 13.85
CA THR A 18 -11.66 5.21 14.46
C THR A 18 -11.68 6.39 13.47
N ALA A 19 -11.18 6.20 12.24
CA ALA A 19 -11.19 7.27 11.24
C ALA A 19 -12.61 7.74 10.85
N LEU A 20 -13.62 6.86 10.89
CA LEU A 20 -15.02 7.25 10.68
C LEU A 20 -15.59 8.04 11.85
N GLU A 21 -15.21 7.71 13.09
CA GLU A 21 -15.63 8.44 14.29
C GLU A 21 -14.97 9.81 14.35
N GLU A 22 -13.65 9.89 14.11
CA GLU A 22 -12.90 11.14 13.93
C GLU A 22 -13.56 12.04 12.87
N VAL A 23 -13.78 11.55 11.65
CA VAL A 23 -14.33 12.40 10.58
C VAL A 23 -15.78 12.80 10.86
N LYS A 24 -16.56 12.02 11.61
CA LYS A 24 -17.90 12.46 12.09
C LYS A 24 -17.81 13.55 13.16
N HIS A 25 -16.88 13.42 14.10
CA HIS A 25 -16.62 14.42 15.14
C HIS A 25 -16.14 15.74 14.53
N ASP A 26 -15.14 15.66 13.65
CA ASP A 26 -14.52 16.81 13.02
C ASP A 26 -15.47 17.44 11.97
N TYR A 27 -16.29 16.64 11.27
CA TYR A 27 -17.21 17.08 10.22
C TYR A 27 -18.69 16.68 10.49
N PRO A 28 -19.33 17.23 11.53
CA PRO A 28 -20.69 16.84 11.94
C PRO A 28 -21.79 17.23 10.93
N SER A 29 -21.47 18.04 9.92
CA SER A 29 -22.34 18.35 8.78
C SER A 29 -22.34 17.26 7.69
N LEU A 30 -21.43 16.29 7.74
CA LEU A 30 -21.35 15.18 6.80
C LEU A 30 -22.04 13.93 7.36
N ASN A 31 -23.13 13.51 6.72
CA ASN A 31 -23.80 12.25 7.07
C ASN A 31 -23.03 11.06 6.48
N LEU A 32 -22.03 10.56 7.22
CA LEU A 32 -21.13 9.49 6.80
C LEU A 32 -21.51 8.13 7.40
N SER A 33 -21.51 7.10 6.55
CA SER A 33 -21.73 5.71 6.94
C SER A 33 -20.78 4.79 6.18
N GLN A 34 -20.04 3.95 6.91
CA GLN A 34 -19.27 2.85 6.34
C GLN A 34 -20.08 1.54 6.39
N THR A 35 -19.70 0.56 5.58
CA THR A 35 -20.10 -0.85 5.75
C THR A 35 -18.97 -1.71 5.21
N PHE A 36 -18.47 -2.64 6.02
CA PHE A 36 -17.55 -3.66 5.53
C PHE A 36 -18.34 -4.69 4.72
N VAL A 37 -17.90 -4.95 3.48
CA VAL A 37 -18.40 -6.06 2.66
C VAL A 37 -17.51 -7.26 2.99
N ILE A 38 -18.05 -8.23 3.73
CA ILE A 38 -17.31 -9.40 4.23
C ILE A 38 -17.98 -10.67 3.73
N ASP A 39 -17.18 -11.63 3.27
CA ASP A 39 -17.66 -12.98 2.97
C ASP A 39 -17.93 -13.78 4.27
N ASN A 40 -19.20 -13.88 4.63
CA ASN A 40 -19.62 -14.71 5.76
C ASN A 40 -19.49 -16.22 5.47
N SER A 41 -19.47 -16.64 4.19
CA SER A 41 -19.44 -18.05 3.77
C SER A 41 -18.03 -18.64 3.67
N SER A 42 -17.01 -17.84 3.36
CA SER A 42 -15.62 -18.31 3.34
C SER A 42 -15.11 -18.66 4.76
N PRO A 43 -14.37 -19.77 4.94
CA PRO A 43 -13.68 -20.05 6.21
C PRO A 43 -12.60 -19.00 6.53
N ILE A 44 -12.08 -19.03 7.76
CA ILE A 44 -11.19 -17.99 8.30
C ILE A 44 -9.80 -18.02 7.64
N GLU A 45 -9.30 -19.21 7.30
CA GLU A 45 -7.95 -19.44 6.74
C GLU A 45 -7.89 -19.37 5.21
N VAL A 46 -8.78 -18.61 4.56
CA VAL A 46 -8.80 -18.51 3.09
C VAL A 46 -7.77 -17.50 2.60
N ASP A 47 -6.78 -17.99 1.85
CA ASP A 47 -5.79 -17.17 1.15
C ASP A 47 -6.42 -16.06 0.29
N CYS A 48 -5.72 -14.92 0.21
CA CYS A 48 -6.01 -13.78 -0.66
C CYS A 48 -6.41 -14.21 -2.08
N THR A 49 -5.69 -15.14 -2.71
CA THR A 49 -5.97 -15.62 -4.07
C THR A 49 -7.36 -16.25 -4.20
N ARG A 50 -7.89 -16.85 -3.14
CA ARG A 50 -9.23 -17.46 -3.12
C ARG A 50 -10.33 -16.49 -2.69
N LEU A 51 -10.03 -15.48 -1.87
CA LEU A 51 -10.96 -14.39 -1.53
C LEU A 51 -11.18 -13.38 -2.67
N ALA A 52 -10.32 -13.37 -3.69
CA ALA A 52 -10.38 -12.43 -4.81
C ALA A 52 -11.71 -12.49 -5.60
N LEU A 53 -12.02 -13.62 -6.22
CA LEU A 53 -13.17 -13.77 -7.13
C LEU A 53 -14.53 -13.53 -6.45
N PRO A 54 -14.78 -13.95 -5.18
CA PRO A 54 -16.01 -13.58 -4.48
C PRO A 54 -16.13 -12.08 -4.18
N SER A 55 -15.01 -11.38 -3.95
CA SER A 55 -15.06 -9.96 -3.51
C SER A 55 -15.65 -9.01 -4.56
N ASP A 56 -15.37 -9.23 -5.85
CA ASP A 56 -15.94 -8.44 -6.96
C ASP A 56 -17.48 -8.52 -6.97
N SER A 57 -18.01 -9.74 -6.89
CA SER A 57 -19.45 -10.01 -6.95
C SER A 57 -20.17 -9.57 -5.67
N GLN A 58 -19.54 -9.69 -4.50
CA GLN A 58 -20.10 -9.22 -3.23
C GLN A 58 -20.20 -7.69 -3.17
N VAL A 59 -19.19 -6.96 -3.69
CA VAL A 59 -19.25 -5.49 -3.79
C VAL A 59 -20.35 -5.05 -4.76
N ALA A 60 -20.49 -5.74 -5.90
CA ALA A 60 -21.56 -5.48 -6.86
C ALA A 60 -22.96 -5.79 -6.29
N GLU A 61 -23.13 -6.94 -5.62
CA GLU A 61 -24.38 -7.34 -4.96
C GLU A 61 -24.76 -6.32 -3.88
N TYR A 62 -23.84 -5.95 -3.00
CA TYR A 62 -24.06 -4.95 -1.95
C TYR A 62 -24.50 -3.60 -2.54
N PHE A 63 -23.82 -3.13 -3.60
CA PHE A 63 -24.14 -1.86 -4.25
C PHE A 63 -25.52 -1.88 -4.92
N TYR A 64 -25.84 -2.93 -5.70
CA TYR A 64 -27.09 -2.98 -6.46
C TYR A 64 -28.31 -3.39 -5.64
N THR A 65 -28.16 -4.20 -4.59
CA THR A 65 -29.27 -4.63 -3.73
C THR A 65 -29.38 -3.75 -2.48
N LYS A 66 -28.48 -3.95 -1.52
CA LYS A 66 -28.53 -3.38 -0.16
C LYS A 66 -28.37 -1.86 -0.14
N ARG A 67 -27.55 -1.28 -1.03
CA ARG A 67 -27.33 0.18 -1.06
C ARG A 67 -28.42 0.95 -1.82
N ARG A 68 -28.94 0.42 -2.93
CA ARG A 68 -30.06 1.02 -3.70
C ARG A 68 -31.40 0.97 -2.97
N GLN A 69 -31.63 -0.06 -2.13
CA GLN A 69 -32.80 -0.14 -1.24
C GLN A 69 -32.84 0.93 -0.13
N ARG A 70 -31.83 1.83 -0.07
CA ARG A 70 -31.87 3.08 0.71
C ARG A 70 -31.93 4.30 -0.22
N PRO A 71 -33.05 4.54 -0.93
CA PRO A 71 -33.27 5.80 -1.62
C PRO A 71 -33.43 6.90 -0.57
N ILE A 72 -32.37 7.69 -0.37
CA ILE A 72 -32.52 8.98 0.32
C ILE A 72 -33.00 9.97 -0.73
N GLU A 73 -34.32 10.05 -0.89
CA GLU A 73 -34.96 10.81 -1.96
C GLU A 73 -34.42 12.26 -2.01
N GLY A 74 -34.02 12.68 -3.22
CA GLY A 74 -33.43 14.00 -3.46
C GLY A 74 -32.01 14.24 -2.91
N ARG A 75 -31.32 13.24 -2.33
CA ARG A 75 -29.94 13.43 -1.81
C ARG A 75 -28.91 12.57 -2.55
N ASN A 76 -27.95 13.24 -3.18
CA ASN A 76 -26.79 12.62 -3.82
C ASN A 76 -25.87 11.95 -2.78
N CYS A 77 -26.14 10.70 -2.44
CA CYS A 77 -25.25 9.87 -1.62
C CYS A 77 -24.01 9.46 -2.41
N TRP A 78 -22.83 9.89 -1.97
CA TRP A 78 -21.58 9.43 -2.57
C TRP A 78 -21.26 8.01 -2.09
N THR A 79 -20.43 7.29 -2.84
CA THR A 79 -19.91 5.98 -2.45
C THR A 79 -18.46 5.90 -2.90
N LEU A 80 -17.58 5.66 -1.93
CA LEU A 80 -16.17 5.38 -2.12
C LEU A 80 -15.97 3.89 -1.88
N PHE A 81 -15.32 3.18 -2.81
CA PHE A 81 -14.90 1.80 -2.57
C PHE A 81 -13.49 1.83 -1.97
N ILE A 82 -13.29 1.25 -0.78
CA ILE A 82 -11.98 1.21 -0.11
C ILE A 82 -11.47 -0.23 -0.10
N LEU A 83 -10.22 -0.45 -0.51
CA LEU A 83 -9.61 -1.77 -0.66
C LEU A 83 -8.35 -1.92 0.20
N SER A 84 -8.54 -2.50 1.38
CA SER A 84 -7.51 -2.83 2.37
C SER A 84 -7.19 -4.33 2.37
N GLY A 85 -6.20 -4.74 1.58
CA GLY A 85 -5.71 -6.13 1.61
C GLY A 85 -5.31 -6.69 0.25
N CYS A 86 -6.10 -7.64 -0.25
CA CYS A 86 -5.67 -8.53 -1.33
C CYS A 86 -5.54 -7.84 -2.70
N GLY A 87 -4.34 -7.91 -3.29
CA GLY A 87 -4.07 -7.35 -4.63
C GLY A 87 -4.85 -8.02 -5.75
N ASN A 88 -5.21 -9.30 -5.59
CA ASN A 88 -5.95 -10.07 -6.59
C ASN A 88 -7.42 -9.63 -6.70
N SER A 89 -7.98 -8.96 -5.69
CA SER A 89 -9.29 -8.29 -5.73
C SER A 89 -9.27 -6.94 -6.45
N LEU A 90 -8.08 -6.36 -6.69
CA LEU A 90 -8.00 -5.00 -7.26
C LEU A 90 -8.62 -4.91 -8.66
N PRO A 91 -8.32 -5.81 -9.63
CA PRO A 91 -8.75 -5.63 -11.02
C PRO A 91 -10.26 -5.51 -11.21
N GLY A 92 -11.05 -6.39 -10.59
CA GLY A 92 -12.51 -6.40 -10.76
C GLY A 92 -13.18 -5.23 -10.03
N ILE A 93 -12.85 -4.98 -8.76
CA ILE A 93 -13.44 -3.85 -8.00
C ILE A 93 -13.06 -2.49 -8.60
N GLN A 94 -11.86 -2.32 -9.16
CA GLN A 94 -11.48 -1.07 -9.83
C GLN A 94 -12.11 -0.92 -11.23
N GLN A 95 -12.28 -2.00 -12.00
CA GLN A 95 -13.12 -1.98 -13.22
C GLN A 95 -14.58 -1.63 -12.90
N PHE A 96 -15.13 -2.21 -11.83
CA PHE A 96 -16.48 -1.94 -11.35
C PHE A 96 -16.66 -0.47 -10.90
N GLY A 97 -15.70 0.06 -10.13
CA GLY A 97 -15.68 1.46 -9.74
C GLY A 97 -15.58 2.41 -10.94
N ASN A 98 -14.71 2.11 -11.91
CA ASN A 98 -14.58 2.89 -13.15
C ASN A 98 -15.90 2.87 -13.97
N GLY A 99 -16.53 1.70 -14.13
CA GLY A 99 -17.83 1.56 -14.81
C GLY A 99 -19.01 2.27 -14.11
N LEU A 100 -18.92 2.51 -12.80
CA LEU A 100 -19.87 3.34 -12.04
C LEU A 100 -19.48 4.83 -11.96
N ASN A 101 -18.33 5.20 -12.53
CA ASN A 101 -17.59 6.43 -12.29
C ASN A 101 -17.55 6.82 -10.79
N LYS A 102 -17.00 5.90 -9.97
CA LYS A 102 -16.77 6.07 -8.53
C LYS A 102 -15.31 5.84 -8.21
N VAL A 103 -14.79 6.61 -7.25
CA VAL A 103 -13.41 6.47 -6.76
C VAL A 103 -13.24 5.10 -6.10
N VAL A 104 -12.11 4.47 -6.39
CA VAL A 104 -11.63 3.28 -5.68
C VAL A 104 -10.31 3.65 -5.00
N LEU A 105 -10.24 3.49 -3.69
CA LEU A 105 -9.08 3.84 -2.88
C LEU A 105 -8.43 2.57 -2.34
N SER A 106 -7.24 2.21 -2.80
CA SER A 106 -6.47 1.17 -2.12
C SER A 106 -5.68 1.73 -0.95
N SER A 107 -5.67 1.01 0.17
CA SER A 107 -4.92 1.37 1.38
C SER A 107 -3.81 0.38 1.74
N GLY A 108 -3.62 -0.69 0.97
CA GLY A 108 -2.63 -1.73 1.29
C GLY A 108 -2.16 -2.58 0.10
N ILE A 109 -2.51 -2.23 -1.13
CA ILE A 109 -2.13 -3.01 -2.32
C ILE A 109 -0.95 -2.32 -3.03
N SER A 110 0.09 -3.10 -3.32
CA SER A 110 1.10 -2.80 -4.33
C SER A 110 0.74 -3.50 -5.64
N SER A 111 0.63 -2.74 -6.73
CA SER A 111 0.29 -3.26 -8.06
C SER A 111 0.69 -2.27 -9.15
N GLU A 112 0.90 -2.77 -10.37
CA GLU A 112 1.12 -1.96 -11.57
C GLU A 112 -0.13 -1.16 -11.99
N TYR A 113 -1.35 -1.66 -11.73
CA TYR A 113 -2.60 -0.96 -12.06
C TYR A 113 -2.72 0.43 -11.38
N LEU A 114 -1.92 0.66 -10.33
CA LEU A 114 -1.86 1.95 -9.64
C LEU A 114 -1.23 3.07 -10.49
N THR A 115 -0.43 2.73 -11.51
CA THR A 115 0.25 3.70 -12.41
C THR A 115 -0.56 4.03 -13.67
N ASP A 116 -1.32 3.07 -14.22
CA ASP A 116 -2.06 3.28 -15.47
C ASP A 116 -3.37 4.04 -15.27
N LYS A 117 -3.30 5.37 -15.39
CA LYS A 117 -4.48 6.25 -15.40
C LYS A 117 -5.17 6.38 -16.75
N SER A 118 -4.65 5.74 -17.81
CA SER A 118 -5.36 5.67 -19.10
C SER A 118 -6.49 4.63 -19.02
N GLN A 119 -6.24 3.50 -18.34
CA GLN A 119 -7.26 2.49 -18.08
C GLN A 119 -8.03 2.76 -16.78
N PHE A 120 -7.37 3.26 -15.73
CA PHE A 120 -7.91 3.26 -14.35
C PHE A 120 -7.96 4.68 -13.71
N PRO A 121 -8.73 5.62 -14.29
CA PRO A 121 -8.72 7.04 -13.90
C PRO A 121 -9.36 7.33 -12.53
N THR A 122 -10.19 6.42 -12.00
CA THR A 122 -10.85 6.58 -10.68
C THR A 122 -10.07 5.95 -9.52
N LEU A 123 -8.95 5.27 -9.80
CA LEU A 123 -8.16 4.54 -8.80
C LEU A 123 -7.14 5.45 -8.10
N LEU A 124 -7.25 5.58 -6.78
CA LEU A 124 -6.29 6.25 -5.90
C LEU A 124 -5.60 5.22 -4.99
N THR A 125 -4.43 5.58 -4.43
CA THR A 125 -3.77 4.73 -3.42
C THR A 125 -3.02 5.50 -2.35
N THR A 126 -3.22 5.09 -1.09
CA THR A 126 -2.38 5.50 0.05
C THR A 126 -1.25 4.52 0.37
N ALA A 127 -1.21 3.37 -0.30
CA ALA A 127 -0.13 2.39 -0.17
C ALA A 127 1.11 2.82 -0.98
N VAL A 128 2.28 2.63 -0.38
CA VAL A 128 3.58 2.84 -1.04
C VAL A 128 3.89 1.61 -1.89
N SER A 129 3.86 1.76 -3.21
CA SER A 129 4.16 0.66 -4.13
C SER A 129 5.68 0.53 -4.34
N PRO A 130 6.27 -0.68 -4.30
CA PRO A 130 7.70 -0.88 -4.53
C PRO A 130 8.12 -0.53 -5.97
N PHE A 131 7.16 -0.45 -6.89
CA PHE A 131 7.33 0.01 -8.26
C PHE A 131 7.62 1.53 -8.37
N PHE A 132 7.55 2.29 -7.28
CA PHE A 132 7.77 3.75 -7.30
C PHE A 132 9.26 4.11 -7.30
N MET A 133 9.68 5.05 -8.16
CA MET A 133 11.07 5.52 -8.19
C MET A 133 11.52 6.16 -6.88
N SER A 134 10.64 6.81 -6.12
CA SER A 134 10.96 7.36 -4.79
C SER A 134 11.36 6.28 -3.78
N TYR A 135 10.69 5.12 -3.82
CA TYR A 135 11.03 3.95 -3.01
C TYR A 135 12.39 3.37 -3.42
N ASN A 136 12.65 3.19 -4.72
CA ASN A 136 13.91 2.65 -5.21
C ASN A 136 15.10 3.61 -5.01
N ASN A 137 14.87 4.92 -5.14
CA ASN A 137 15.84 5.97 -4.82
C ASN A 137 16.20 6.02 -3.32
N ALA A 138 15.38 5.48 -2.43
CA ALA A 138 15.70 5.45 -1.01
C ALA A 138 16.91 4.56 -0.71
N PHE A 139 17.02 3.42 -1.37
CA PHE A 139 18.20 2.55 -1.25
C PHE A 139 19.46 3.21 -1.81
N LEU A 140 19.34 4.00 -2.88
CA LEU A 140 20.45 4.83 -3.38
C LEU A 140 20.86 5.90 -2.37
N LYS A 141 19.90 6.58 -1.73
CA LYS A 141 20.21 7.57 -0.69
C LYS A 141 20.82 6.93 0.55
N LEU A 142 20.38 5.75 0.94
CA LEU A 142 20.95 4.96 2.03
C LEU A 142 22.40 4.54 1.72
N ALA A 143 22.64 4.04 0.50
CA ALA A 143 23.98 3.66 0.04
C ALA A 143 24.93 4.87 -0.08
N GLN A 144 24.44 6.01 -0.55
CA GLN A 144 25.19 7.26 -0.57
C GLN A 144 25.52 7.76 0.85
N LEU A 145 24.55 7.73 1.77
CA LEU A 145 24.73 8.18 3.16
C LEU A 145 25.82 7.39 3.90
N TYR A 146 25.80 6.06 3.77
CA TYR A 146 26.74 5.16 4.44
C TYR A 146 27.99 4.83 3.59
N ASN A 147 28.21 5.53 2.47
CA ASN A 147 29.33 5.35 1.55
C ASN A 147 29.53 3.88 1.09
N TRP A 148 28.43 3.16 0.84
CA TRP A 148 28.46 1.77 0.38
C TRP A 148 28.98 1.68 -1.05
N THR A 149 30.26 1.29 -1.20
CA THR A 149 30.90 1.08 -2.50
C THR A 149 30.46 -0.22 -3.19
N THR A 150 29.95 -1.20 -2.44
CA THR A 150 29.49 -2.50 -2.93
C THR A 150 28.17 -2.88 -2.25
N VAL A 151 27.20 -3.36 -3.03
CA VAL A 151 25.87 -3.78 -2.54
C VAL A 151 25.38 -5.00 -3.31
N THR A 152 24.86 -6.01 -2.62
CA THR A 152 24.15 -7.13 -3.25
C THR A 152 22.64 -6.95 -3.09
N VAL A 153 21.91 -6.87 -4.19
CA VAL A 153 20.43 -6.91 -4.17
C VAL A 153 19.99 -8.36 -4.28
N LEU A 154 19.50 -8.91 -3.17
CA LEU A 154 18.89 -10.23 -3.09
C LEU A 154 17.40 -10.12 -3.38
N THR A 155 16.84 -11.02 -4.19
CA THR A 155 15.39 -11.10 -4.36
C THR A 155 14.87 -12.52 -4.54
N GLU A 156 13.63 -12.72 -4.09
CA GLU A 156 12.87 -13.94 -4.29
C GLU A 156 12.33 -14.08 -5.73
N ARG A 157 12.48 -15.26 -6.32
CA ARG A 157 11.95 -15.63 -7.64
C ARG A 157 10.47 -15.99 -7.57
N GLY A 158 9.63 -15.31 -8.36
CA GLY A 158 8.19 -15.54 -8.45
C GLY A 158 7.41 -15.07 -7.21
N GLY A 159 7.87 -15.43 -6.01
CA GLY A 159 7.23 -15.15 -4.74
C GLY A 159 5.94 -15.95 -4.51
N PRO A 160 5.21 -15.68 -3.41
CA PRO A 160 4.04 -16.47 -3.02
C PRO A 160 2.85 -16.29 -3.97
N ASN A 161 2.80 -15.16 -4.69
CA ASN A 161 1.67 -14.74 -5.52
C ASN A 161 1.92 -14.92 -7.03
N SER A 162 2.98 -15.66 -7.41
CA SER A 162 3.50 -15.92 -8.78
C SER A 162 3.79 -14.72 -9.71
N ASN A 163 3.26 -13.53 -9.43
CA ASN A 163 3.34 -12.31 -10.23
C ASN A 163 4.72 -11.61 -10.20
N GLY A 164 5.77 -12.23 -9.65
CA GLY A 164 7.14 -11.70 -9.69
C GLY A 164 7.37 -10.35 -9.01
N GLY A 165 6.48 -9.94 -8.08
CA GLY A 165 6.48 -8.61 -7.46
C GLY A 165 7.77 -8.29 -6.69
N PHE A 166 8.35 -9.28 -6.00
CA PHE A 166 9.66 -9.12 -5.35
C PHE A 166 10.79 -9.02 -6.38
N GLU A 167 10.83 -9.91 -7.38
CA GLU A 167 11.88 -9.89 -8.40
C GLU A 167 11.91 -8.55 -9.17
N SER A 168 10.76 -8.03 -9.55
CA SER A 168 10.64 -6.74 -10.25
C SER A 168 11.03 -5.55 -9.36
N GLN A 169 10.68 -5.56 -8.07
CA GLN A 169 11.20 -4.62 -7.06
C GLN A 169 12.72 -4.69 -6.95
N GLY A 170 13.29 -5.88 -6.76
CA GLY A 170 14.74 -6.08 -6.66
C GLY A 170 15.48 -5.62 -7.92
N ARG A 171 14.93 -5.89 -9.11
CA ARG A 171 15.47 -5.38 -10.38
C ARG A 171 15.44 -3.85 -10.42
N ALA A 172 14.35 -3.21 -10.00
CA ALA A 172 14.26 -1.74 -9.96
C ALA A 172 15.28 -1.10 -8.99
N ILE A 173 15.53 -1.72 -7.83
CA ILE A 173 16.57 -1.27 -6.87
C ILE A 173 17.97 -1.45 -7.47
N PHE A 174 18.26 -2.62 -8.07
CA PHE A 174 19.51 -2.88 -8.77
C PHE A 174 19.77 -1.87 -9.90
N ASP A 175 18.74 -1.56 -10.69
CA ASP A 175 18.82 -0.63 -11.82
C ASP A 175 19.08 0.82 -11.40
N VAL A 176 18.70 1.21 -10.18
CA VAL A 176 19.00 2.55 -9.63
C VAL A 176 20.40 2.58 -9.02
N LEU A 177 20.81 1.54 -8.28
CA LEU A 177 22.14 1.46 -7.65
C LEU A 177 23.28 1.28 -8.65
N SER A 178 23.10 0.42 -9.67
CA SER A 178 24.12 0.18 -10.71
C SER A 178 24.43 1.39 -11.58
N LYS A 179 23.52 2.37 -11.62
CA LYS A 179 23.63 3.64 -12.37
C LYS A 179 24.04 4.82 -11.46
N ALA A 180 24.39 4.56 -10.20
CA ALA A 180 24.78 5.58 -9.25
C ALA A 180 26.05 6.34 -9.64
N SER A 181 26.13 7.60 -9.19
CA SER A 181 27.36 8.38 -9.13
C SER A 181 27.54 8.91 -7.70
N PRO A 182 28.69 8.67 -7.02
CA PRO A 182 29.78 7.79 -7.45
C PRO A 182 29.31 6.33 -7.65
N ARG A 183 30.07 5.56 -8.44
CA ARG A 183 29.68 4.21 -8.86
C ARG A 183 29.60 3.25 -7.66
N ILE A 184 28.44 2.63 -7.49
CA ILE A 184 28.22 1.52 -6.55
C ILE A 184 28.36 0.20 -7.31
N GLN A 185 29.29 -0.67 -6.89
CA GLN A 185 29.43 -2.01 -7.43
C GLN A 185 28.27 -2.88 -6.95
N THR A 186 27.24 -2.94 -7.79
CA THR A 186 25.97 -3.60 -7.44
C THR A 186 25.92 -4.99 -8.05
N TYR A 187 25.55 -5.99 -7.24
CA TYR A 187 25.26 -7.36 -7.67
C TYR A 187 23.76 -7.63 -7.58
N PHE A 188 23.24 -8.56 -8.39
CA PHE A 188 21.86 -9.04 -8.33
C PHE A 188 21.84 -10.55 -8.11
N MET A 189 21.11 -11.02 -7.11
CA MET A 189 20.98 -12.44 -6.76
C MET A 189 19.51 -12.83 -6.70
N LEU A 190 19.13 -13.82 -7.51
CA LEU A 190 17.76 -14.33 -7.64
C LEU A 190 17.63 -15.72 -7.03
N VAL A 191 17.14 -15.78 -5.79
CA VAL A 191 16.98 -17.02 -5.00
C VAL A 191 15.55 -17.57 -5.10
N SER A 192 15.32 -18.76 -4.56
CA SER A 192 14.02 -19.41 -4.51
C SER A 192 13.79 -20.01 -3.12
N LEU A 193 13.35 -19.16 -2.20
CA LEU A 193 13.04 -19.49 -0.80
C LEU A 193 11.56 -19.90 -0.61
N THR A 194 10.73 -19.77 -1.65
CA THR A 194 9.33 -20.23 -1.68
C THR A 194 9.28 -21.76 -1.75
N GLY A 195 9.42 -22.43 -0.60
CA GLY A 195 9.38 -23.89 -0.48
C GLY A 195 10.18 -24.39 0.74
N PRO A 196 10.42 -25.70 0.85
CA PRO A 196 11.34 -26.25 1.85
C PRO A 196 12.79 -25.90 1.47
N VAL A 197 13.35 -24.89 2.12
CA VAL A 197 14.77 -24.50 2.00
C VAL A 197 15.61 -25.36 2.95
N THR A 198 16.66 -26.01 2.44
CA THR A 198 17.62 -26.72 3.30
C THR A 198 18.66 -25.77 3.89
N GLU A 199 19.27 -26.19 5.00
CA GLU A 199 20.34 -25.42 5.64
C GLU A 199 21.52 -25.18 4.66
N ASP A 200 21.88 -26.18 3.85
CA ASP A 200 22.92 -26.06 2.81
C ASP A 200 22.64 -24.94 1.79
N VAL A 201 21.37 -24.75 1.40
CA VAL A 201 20.98 -23.69 0.47
C VAL A 201 21.09 -22.32 1.14
N LEU A 202 20.69 -22.20 2.40
CA LEU A 202 20.85 -20.97 3.16
C LEU A 202 22.33 -20.63 3.40
N ASN A 203 23.15 -21.63 3.76
CA ASN A 203 24.59 -21.48 3.97
C ASN A 203 25.30 -21.10 2.67
N ALA A 204 25.01 -21.75 1.54
CA ALA A 204 25.57 -21.36 0.24
C ALA A 204 25.21 -19.93 -0.18
N ILE A 205 24.00 -19.47 0.15
CA ILE A 205 23.56 -18.08 -0.05
C ILE A 205 24.36 -17.11 0.85
N LEU A 206 24.58 -17.47 2.13
CA LEU A 206 25.37 -16.68 3.08
C LEU A 206 26.86 -16.62 2.71
N ASP A 207 27.45 -17.73 2.26
CA ASP A 207 28.82 -17.80 1.73
C ASP A 207 28.96 -16.91 0.49
N GLN A 208 27.98 -16.95 -0.41
CA GLN A 208 27.98 -16.08 -1.59
C GLN A 208 27.82 -14.60 -1.24
N PHE A 209 27.10 -14.24 -0.16
CA PHE A 209 27.10 -12.85 0.34
C PHE A 209 28.44 -12.45 0.95
N THR A 210 28.96 -13.21 1.91
CA THR A 210 30.21 -12.86 2.61
C THR A 210 31.41 -12.75 1.66
N ALA A 211 31.41 -13.51 0.56
CA ALA A 211 32.39 -13.38 -0.52
C ALA A 211 32.17 -12.20 -1.49
N SER A 212 30.95 -11.66 -1.62
CA SER A 212 30.60 -10.64 -2.64
C SER A 212 30.37 -9.23 -2.10
N SER A 213 29.79 -9.08 -0.91
CA SER A 213 29.42 -7.77 -0.36
C SER A 213 29.31 -7.77 1.16
N ARG A 214 29.65 -6.64 1.79
CA ARG A 214 29.35 -6.39 3.22
C ARG A 214 27.92 -5.89 3.46
N THR A 215 27.18 -5.62 2.40
CA THR A 215 25.83 -5.06 2.47
C THR A 215 24.91 -5.76 1.48
N THR A 216 23.79 -6.27 1.98
CA THR A 216 22.74 -6.94 1.20
C THR A 216 21.41 -6.21 1.40
N ILE A 217 20.70 -5.93 0.31
CA ILE A 217 19.31 -5.46 0.31
C ILE A 217 18.42 -6.65 -0.06
N ALA A 218 17.60 -7.13 0.86
CA ALA A 218 16.74 -8.29 0.64
C ALA A 218 15.30 -7.86 0.24
N CYS A 219 14.86 -8.34 -0.92
CA CYS A 219 13.51 -8.12 -1.46
C CYS A 219 12.76 -9.46 -1.48
N GLY A 220 11.94 -9.73 -0.45
CA GLY A 220 11.27 -11.01 -0.31
C GLY A 220 10.42 -11.10 0.94
N ILE A 221 9.92 -12.30 1.25
CA ILE A 221 9.19 -12.57 2.49
C ILE A 221 10.19 -12.57 3.66
N ILE A 222 10.11 -11.55 4.51
CA ILE A 222 10.85 -11.52 5.79
C ILE A 222 10.06 -12.36 6.81
N LEU A 223 10.77 -13.25 7.53
CA LEU A 223 10.20 -14.01 8.65
C LEU A 223 9.66 -13.05 9.72
N ARG A 224 8.36 -13.16 10.05
CA ARG A 224 7.66 -12.21 10.92
C ARG A 224 8.22 -12.22 12.35
N ILE A 225 8.63 -11.04 12.81
CA ILE A 225 8.65 -10.64 14.22
C ILE A 225 7.74 -9.41 14.32
N SER A 226 6.78 -9.39 15.26
CA SER A 226 5.68 -8.42 15.30
C SER A 226 5.66 -7.60 16.58
N ARG A 227 5.43 -6.29 16.46
CA ARG A 227 5.03 -5.33 17.51
C ARG A 227 4.21 -4.19 16.86
N ASP A 228 3.37 -3.50 17.64
CA ASP A 228 2.19 -2.76 17.16
C ASP A 228 2.18 -1.24 17.48
N SER A 229 1.11 -0.54 17.01
CA SER A 229 0.69 0.87 17.29
C SER A 229 1.42 1.99 16.50
N CYS A 230 0.92 3.23 16.30
CA CYS A 230 -0.04 4.05 17.09
C CYS A 230 -0.91 5.07 16.26
N GLN A 231 -1.64 6.01 16.93
CA GLN A 231 -2.68 6.97 16.39
C GLN A 231 -2.29 8.48 16.53
N SER A 232 -3.12 9.45 16.02
CA SER A 232 -3.36 10.86 16.56
C SER A 232 -4.06 11.85 15.55
N ASP A 233 -4.28 13.15 15.91
CA ASP A 233 -5.16 14.23 15.33
C ASP A 233 -4.43 15.53 14.79
N GLU A 234 -4.96 16.55 14.05
CA GLU A 234 -6.30 17.04 13.56
C GLU A 234 -6.20 17.67 12.12
N LEU A 235 -7.22 18.44 11.67
CA LEU A 235 -7.23 19.61 10.75
C LEU A 235 -7.75 19.58 9.29
N ARG A 236 -8.06 20.80 8.79
CA ARG A 236 -9.06 21.15 7.74
C ARG A 236 -8.68 22.41 6.91
N ARG A 237 -9.14 22.50 5.65
CA ARG A 237 -10.18 23.47 5.19
C ARG A 237 -10.50 23.47 3.67
N GLN A 238 -11.77 23.79 3.39
CA GLN A 238 -12.42 24.39 2.19
C GLN A 238 -11.81 24.20 0.77
N GLN A 239 -12.66 23.71 -0.13
CA GLN A 239 -12.54 23.82 -1.60
C GLN A 239 -13.93 24.09 -2.23
N PRO A 240 -14.02 24.59 -3.48
CA PRO A 240 -15.29 24.86 -4.18
C PRO A 240 -16.14 23.58 -4.39
N PRO A 241 -17.44 23.72 -4.73
CA PRO A 241 -18.31 22.58 -4.99
C PRO A 241 -17.77 21.71 -6.15
N VAL A 242 -17.47 20.46 -5.83
CA VAL A 242 -17.03 19.41 -6.76
C VAL A 242 -18.28 18.68 -7.29
N ASP A 243 -18.25 18.16 -8.53
CA ASP A 243 -19.24 17.16 -8.93
C ASP A 243 -18.80 15.79 -8.40
N PHE A 244 -19.56 15.27 -7.45
CA PHE A 244 -19.31 14.00 -6.78
C PHE A 244 -19.94 12.79 -7.51
N ASN A 245 -20.65 13.02 -8.61
CA ASN A 245 -21.06 11.94 -9.51
C ASN A 245 -19.93 11.55 -10.48
N ASP A 246 -18.98 12.44 -10.76
CA ASP A 246 -17.77 12.14 -11.54
C ASP A 246 -16.60 11.74 -10.62
N GLY A 247 -16.43 10.43 -10.42
CA GLY A 247 -15.31 9.85 -9.68
C GLY A 247 -13.94 10.17 -10.28
N ALA A 248 -13.82 10.34 -11.59
CA ALA A 248 -12.56 10.71 -12.24
C ALA A 248 -12.24 12.20 -12.03
N PHE A 249 -13.24 13.08 -12.00
CA PHE A 249 -13.07 14.48 -11.57
C PHE A 249 -12.73 14.59 -10.08
N LEU A 250 -13.41 13.81 -9.23
CA LEU A 250 -13.11 13.74 -7.79
C LEU A 250 -11.68 13.24 -7.54
N ALA A 251 -11.22 12.18 -8.22
CA ALA A 251 -9.84 11.70 -8.14
C ALA A 251 -8.82 12.78 -8.52
N LYS A 252 -9.09 13.56 -9.57
CA LYS A 252 -8.26 14.72 -9.99
C LYS A 252 -8.17 15.84 -8.93
N GLN A 253 -9.06 15.89 -7.93
CA GLN A 253 -8.91 16.81 -6.79
C GLN A 253 -7.89 16.33 -5.74
N PHE A 254 -7.37 15.11 -5.84
CA PHE A 254 -6.27 14.62 -5.00
C PHE A 254 -4.93 14.65 -5.73
N ILE A 255 -4.92 14.36 -7.03
CA ILE A 255 -3.72 14.36 -7.90
C ILE A 255 -2.92 15.66 -7.77
N GLY A 256 -1.61 15.54 -7.53
CA GLY A 256 -0.67 16.65 -7.46
C GLY A 256 -0.81 17.57 -6.26
N ARG A 257 -1.50 17.16 -5.18
CA ARG A 257 -1.75 17.99 -3.99
C ARG A 257 -1.15 17.40 -2.72
N THR A 258 -0.80 18.29 -1.79
CA THR A 258 -0.41 17.93 -0.42
C THR A 258 -1.53 18.27 0.55
N PHE A 259 -1.92 17.28 1.34
CA PHE A 259 -2.86 17.41 2.43
C PHE A 259 -2.04 17.42 3.73
N GLN A 260 -2.15 18.50 4.51
CA GLN A 260 -1.74 18.46 5.91
C GLN A 260 -2.70 17.52 6.63
N THR A 261 -2.17 16.57 7.38
CA THR A 261 -2.95 15.64 8.20
C THR A 261 -2.38 15.55 9.60
N LYS A 262 -3.21 15.02 10.48
CA LYS A 262 -2.93 14.49 11.80
C LYS A 262 -1.51 13.92 11.97
N ILE A 263 -1.12 13.01 11.07
CA ILE A 263 0.17 12.29 11.07
C ILE A 263 1.21 12.88 10.11
N GLY A 264 1.12 14.18 9.81
CA GLY A 264 2.01 14.90 8.91
C GLY A 264 1.48 15.07 7.48
N ASN A 265 2.35 15.44 6.55
CA ASN A 265 1.95 15.75 5.16
C ASN A 265 1.73 14.48 4.33
N VAL A 266 0.52 14.32 3.79
CA VAL A 266 0.18 13.30 2.80
C VAL A 266 0.09 13.96 1.42
N SER A 267 1.16 13.84 0.64
CA SER A 267 1.21 14.31 -0.75
C SER A 267 0.79 13.21 -1.72
N PHE A 268 0.04 13.57 -2.76
CA PHE A 268 -0.23 12.71 -3.92
C PHE A 268 0.46 13.26 -5.16
N ASP A 269 1.04 12.37 -5.97
CA ASP A 269 1.76 12.73 -7.18
C ASP A 269 0.82 12.98 -8.38
N LYS A 270 1.39 13.18 -9.58
CA LYS A 270 0.66 13.34 -10.85
C LYS A 270 -0.13 12.07 -11.28
N LEU A 271 0.14 10.93 -10.66
CA LEU A 271 -0.59 9.66 -10.82
C LEU A 271 -1.52 9.37 -9.63
N GLY A 272 -1.80 10.31 -8.73
CA GLY A 272 -2.72 10.08 -7.62
C GLY A 272 -2.24 8.99 -6.64
N GLN A 273 -0.92 8.79 -6.57
CA GLN A 273 -0.27 7.86 -5.65
C GLN A 273 0.27 8.65 -4.47
N ARG A 274 0.09 8.16 -3.25
CA ARG A 274 0.75 8.75 -2.08
C ARG A 274 2.26 8.75 -2.29
N ILE A 275 2.85 9.93 -2.29
CA ILE A 275 4.29 10.11 -2.27
C ILE A 275 4.78 9.72 -0.86
N PRO A 276 5.68 8.72 -0.73
CA PRO A 276 6.18 8.33 0.57
C PRO A 276 7.14 9.39 1.10
N GLN A 277 6.97 9.78 2.37
CA GLN A 277 8.09 10.27 3.17
C GLN A 277 8.77 9.04 3.77
N ILE A 278 10.02 8.78 3.41
CA ILE A 278 10.75 7.62 3.91
C ILE A 278 11.64 8.09 5.07
N LEU A 279 11.24 7.70 6.27
CA LEU A 279 11.99 7.94 7.50
C LEU A 279 12.79 6.68 7.83
N VAL A 280 14.12 6.81 7.86
CA VAL A 280 15.01 5.79 8.41
C VAL A 280 15.49 6.31 9.76
N GLY A 281 15.32 5.50 10.80
CA GLY A 281 15.67 5.84 12.17
C GLY A 281 15.82 4.58 13.01
N TYR A 282 16.24 4.76 14.26
CA TYR A 282 16.36 3.70 15.25
C TYR A 282 15.56 4.06 16.50
N TYR A 283 15.21 3.07 17.31
CA TYR A 283 14.68 3.32 18.65
C TYR A 283 15.84 3.46 19.62
N ASP A 284 15.93 4.61 20.27
CA ASP A 284 16.93 4.92 21.28
C ASP A 284 16.40 4.49 22.64
N ASN A 285 16.96 3.40 23.19
CA ASN A 285 16.48 2.79 24.43
C ASN A 285 16.83 3.64 25.67
N ASP A 286 17.88 4.46 25.61
CA ASP A 286 18.34 5.25 26.77
C ASP A 286 17.49 6.52 26.95
N ASP A 287 16.88 7.00 25.86
CA ASP A 287 16.04 8.18 25.77
C ASP A 287 14.54 7.87 25.49
N ASP A 288 14.16 6.59 25.44
CA ASP A 288 12.80 6.05 25.16
C ASP A 288 12.10 6.66 23.92
N LYS A 289 12.87 6.93 22.84
CA LYS A 289 12.38 7.70 21.68
C LYS A 289 12.84 7.13 20.33
N PHE A 290 12.05 7.36 19.28
CA PHE A 290 12.47 7.07 17.91
C PHE A 290 13.30 8.22 17.32
N VAL A 291 14.55 7.96 16.97
CA VAL A 291 15.50 8.93 16.41
C VAL A 291 15.59 8.77 14.89
N VAL A 292 15.12 9.78 14.15
CA VAL A 292 15.22 9.81 12.68
C VAL A 292 16.63 10.21 12.25
N CYS A 293 17.34 9.29 11.58
CA CYS A 293 18.68 9.51 11.04
C CYS A 293 18.66 10.05 9.61
N LEU A 294 17.66 9.68 8.82
CA LEU A 294 17.50 10.10 7.43
C LEU A 294 16.02 10.28 7.11
N GLN A 295 15.62 11.52 6.83
CA GLN A 295 14.33 11.85 6.23
C GLN A 295 14.53 12.05 4.72
N ILE A 296 13.98 11.14 3.93
CA ILE A 296 13.92 11.28 2.47
C ILE A 296 12.59 11.96 2.14
N ALA A 297 12.67 13.28 1.97
CA ALA A 297 11.66 14.04 1.26
C ALA A 297 11.75 13.74 -0.26
N PRO A 298 10.62 13.82 -0.99
CA PRO A 298 10.57 13.62 -2.44
C PRO A 298 11.17 14.79 -3.26
#